data_AF-A0AAU5TGT7-F1
#
_entry.id   AF-A0AAU5TGT7-F1
#
_cell.length_a   1.000
_cell.length_b   1.000
_cell.length_c   1.000
_cell.angle_alpha   90.00
_cell.angle_beta   90.00
_cell.angle_gamma   90.00
#
_symmetry.space_group_name_H-M   'P 1'
#
loop_
_entity.id
_entity.type
_entity.pdbx_description
1 polymer ?
#
loop_
_entity_poly.entity_id
_entity_poly.type
_entity_poly.pdbx_seq_one_letter_code
_entity_poly.pdbx_strand_id
1 'polypeptide(L)'
;MLRTRRTLRTATYALAATVVASASLASGPAQAAAEPLPSHWCYVNGQEARPGPVVEGTDGPDTIVCENDVENAIIDGKGGNDNIRVKGMLIDAQVLGGEGDDTLQVNNLYPRNGNSTVRGGLGNDTIITALVVGTAAHGAAVYGDHGNDTITTGSVMGAPGEYERGGGQVFGNDGNDLIRTGNVDLGGRVLGGAGDDVIEPKSVGSESAGVILGGPGDDRVRGQNDSVLTIGPGYGQVDGGIGTNHCKVKHFSTGDRIRSSIANCL
;
A
#
# COMPACT_ATOMS: atom_id res chain seq x y z
N MET A 1 28.13 -11.81 -77.43
CA MET A 1 28.27 -11.16 -78.74
C MET A 1 27.14 -10.16 -78.93
N LEU A 2 27.49 -8.93 -79.32
CA LEU A 2 26.60 -7.83 -79.71
C LEU A 2 25.59 -8.22 -80.80
N ARG A 3 24.38 -7.62 -80.76
CA ARG A 3 23.77 -6.76 -81.81
C ARG A 3 22.25 -6.64 -81.59
N THR A 4 21.78 -5.53 -81.02
CA THR A 4 21.12 -4.39 -81.71
C THR A 4 19.87 -4.74 -82.54
N ARG A 5 18.74 -4.11 -82.20
CA ARG A 5 18.04 -3.17 -83.09
C ARG A 5 16.94 -2.38 -82.37
N ARG A 6 17.05 -1.05 -82.49
CA ARG A 6 16.05 -0.03 -82.15
C ARG A 6 14.82 -0.18 -83.04
N THR A 7 13.64 0.17 -82.53
CA THR A 7 12.66 0.98 -83.26
C THR A 7 11.85 1.79 -82.25
N LEU A 8 12.00 3.12 -82.34
CA LEU A 8 11.15 4.10 -81.68
C LEU A 8 9.79 4.12 -82.38
N ARG A 9 8.71 4.06 -81.61
CA ARG A 9 7.39 4.54 -82.02
C ARG A 9 6.91 5.57 -81.01
N THR A 10 6.92 6.82 -81.45
CA THR A 10 6.20 7.95 -80.88
C THR A 10 4.70 7.80 -81.18
N ALA A 11 3.85 7.94 -80.16
CA ALA A 11 2.53 8.59 -80.24
C ALA A 11 1.88 8.64 -78.85
N THR A 12 2.05 9.79 -78.20
CA THR A 12 1.02 10.57 -77.48
C THR A 12 -0.25 9.86 -77.01
N TYR A 13 -0.47 9.79 -75.69
CA TYR A 13 -1.81 9.90 -75.12
C TYR A 13 -1.81 10.61 -73.75
N ALA A 14 -2.54 11.73 -73.73
CA ALA A 14 -3.33 12.35 -72.67
C ALA A 14 -2.73 12.55 -71.25
N LEU A 15 -2.57 13.84 -70.90
CA LEU A 15 -2.62 14.34 -69.52
C LEU A 15 -3.93 13.90 -68.86
N ALA A 16 -3.82 13.12 -67.77
CA ALA A 16 -4.88 13.02 -66.77
C ALA A 16 -4.46 13.86 -65.55
N ALA A 17 -5.02 15.06 -65.44
CA ALA A 17 -4.86 15.89 -64.26
C ALA A 17 -5.56 15.21 -63.06
N THR A 18 -4.78 14.71 -62.12
CA THR A 18 -5.25 14.15 -60.86
C THR A 18 -5.51 15.30 -59.89
N VAL A 19 -6.79 15.58 -59.60
CA VAL A 19 -7.20 16.47 -58.51
C VAL A 19 -7.06 15.67 -57.22
N VAL A 20 -6.04 15.99 -56.42
CA VAL A 20 -5.91 15.47 -55.05
C VAL A 20 -6.88 16.25 -54.16
N ALA A 21 -7.97 15.62 -53.77
CA ALA A 21 -8.83 16.15 -52.72
C ALA A 21 -8.15 15.86 -51.37
N SER A 22 -7.53 16.89 -50.78
CA SER A 22 -7.04 16.88 -49.41
C SER A 22 -8.23 16.82 -48.44
N ALA A 23 -8.50 15.64 -47.90
CA ALA A 23 -9.40 15.49 -46.77
C ALA A 23 -8.73 16.07 -45.52
N SER A 24 -9.12 17.28 -45.14
CA SER A 24 -8.77 17.88 -43.86
C SER A 24 -9.41 17.07 -42.74
N LEU A 25 -8.67 16.16 -42.13
CA LEU A 25 -9.05 15.58 -40.85
C LEU A 25 -8.98 16.70 -39.82
N ALA A 26 -10.14 17.27 -39.49
CA ALA A 26 -10.27 18.13 -38.32
C ALA A 26 -10.02 17.26 -37.09
N SER A 27 -8.77 17.29 -36.59
CA SER A 27 -8.47 16.87 -35.22
C SER A 27 -9.21 17.83 -34.29
N GLY A 28 -10.41 17.44 -33.88
CA GLY A 28 -11.07 18.08 -32.75
C GLY A 28 -10.12 18.04 -31.55
N PRO A 29 -10.14 19.05 -30.67
CA PRO A 29 -9.34 18.98 -29.46
C PRO A 29 -9.76 17.71 -28.72
N ALA A 30 -8.79 16.83 -28.43
CA ALA A 30 -9.01 15.81 -27.42
C ALA A 30 -9.42 16.58 -26.15
N GLN A 31 -10.70 16.52 -25.77
CA GLN A 31 -11.08 16.89 -24.41
C GLN A 31 -10.29 15.95 -23.51
N ALA A 32 -9.20 16.45 -22.93
CA ALA A 32 -8.69 15.90 -21.69
C ALA A 32 -9.89 15.95 -20.74
N ALA A 33 -10.50 14.79 -20.49
CA ALA A 33 -11.47 14.66 -19.43
C ALA A 33 -10.74 15.15 -18.18
N ALA A 34 -11.22 16.24 -17.58
CA ALA A 34 -10.70 16.68 -16.29
C ALA A 34 -10.80 15.47 -15.36
N GLU A 35 -9.67 15.03 -14.81
CA GLU A 35 -9.70 13.95 -13.82
C GLU A 35 -10.65 14.36 -12.70
N PRO A 36 -11.48 13.43 -12.19
CA PRO A 36 -12.38 13.74 -11.09
C PRO A 36 -11.55 14.35 -9.96
N LEU A 37 -11.98 15.52 -9.46
CA LEU A 37 -11.28 16.16 -8.36
C LEU A 37 -11.23 15.20 -7.17
N PRO A 38 -10.10 15.11 -6.46
CA PRO A 38 -9.99 14.39 -5.20
C PRO A 38 -11.15 14.73 -4.29
N SER A 39 -11.77 13.71 -3.70
CA SER A 39 -12.93 13.91 -2.83
C SER A 39 -12.52 13.69 -1.39
N HIS A 40 -12.69 14.72 -0.59
CA HIS A 40 -12.58 14.62 0.86
C HIS A 40 -13.53 15.63 1.50
N TRP A 41 -13.93 15.35 2.74
CA TRP A 41 -14.59 16.32 3.60
C TRP A 41 -13.86 16.32 4.93
N CYS A 42 -12.80 17.14 4.99
CA CYS A 42 -11.91 17.21 6.13
C CYS A 42 -11.97 18.57 6.82
N TYR A 43 -11.62 18.58 8.10
CA TYR A 43 -11.45 19.75 8.93
C TYR A 43 -10.06 19.73 9.53
N VAL A 44 -9.34 20.86 9.47
CA VAL A 44 -8.06 21.06 10.15
C VAL A 44 -8.31 22.07 11.26
N ASN A 45 -8.10 21.66 12.52
CA ASN A 45 -8.35 22.48 13.72
C ASN A 45 -9.77 23.07 13.76
N GLY A 46 -10.76 22.30 13.32
CA GLY A 46 -12.16 22.69 13.27
C GLY A 46 -12.56 23.62 12.11
N GLN A 47 -11.60 24.00 11.25
CA GLN A 47 -11.88 24.74 10.02
C GLN A 47 -11.95 23.78 8.83
N GLU A 48 -12.96 23.93 7.98
CA GLU A 48 -13.10 23.09 6.79
C GLU A 48 -11.88 23.26 5.88
N ALA A 49 -11.26 22.14 5.53
CA ALA A 49 -10.14 22.10 4.61
C ALA A 49 -10.59 22.53 3.22
N ARG A 50 -9.72 23.21 2.49
CA ARG A 50 -10.04 23.61 1.12
C ARG A 50 -10.19 22.36 0.23
N PRO A 51 -11.18 22.31 -0.67
CA PRO A 51 -11.25 21.25 -1.67
C PRO A 51 -9.95 21.21 -2.50
N GLY A 52 -9.39 20.03 -2.71
CA GLY A 52 -8.14 19.87 -3.43
C GLY A 52 -7.44 18.55 -3.15
N PRO A 53 -6.29 18.33 -3.80
CA PRO A 53 -5.53 17.08 -3.68
C PRO A 53 -4.81 16.92 -2.34
N VAL A 54 -4.68 17.97 -1.54
CA VAL A 54 -3.94 17.94 -0.28
C VAL A 54 -4.74 18.63 0.82
N VAL A 55 -4.82 17.97 1.98
CA VAL A 55 -5.26 18.52 3.26
C VAL A 55 -4.02 18.63 4.13
N GLU A 56 -3.64 19.85 4.46
CA GLU A 56 -2.39 20.12 5.18
C GLU A 56 -2.66 20.66 6.58
N GLY A 57 -1.90 20.15 7.55
CA GLY A 57 -1.63 20.78 8.84
C GLY A 57 -0.61 21.91 8.74
N THR A 58 0.01 22.18 9.86
CA THR A 58 0.96 23.23 10.20
C THR A 58 2.23 22.60 10.78
N ASP A 59 3.22 23.41 11.16
CA ASP A 59 4.43 22.87 11.81
C ASP A 59 4.22 22.62 13.33
N GLY A 60 2.98 22.68 13.81
CA GLY A 60 2.62 22.46 15.21
C GLY A 60 1.42 21.53 15.32
N PRO A 61 1.04 21.11 16.54
CA PRO A 61 0.07 20.04 16.74
C PRO A 61 -1.30 20.39 16.17
N ASP A 62 -1.78 19.56 15.27
CA ASP A 62 -3.04 19.71 14.54
C ASP A 62 -4.04 18.60 14.89
N THR A 63 -5.31 18.91 14.71
CA THR A 63 -6.39 17.93 14.68
C THR A 63 -7.03 17.93 13.31
N ILE A 64 -6.82 16.85 12.56
CA ILE A 64 -7.35 16.67 11.20
C ILE A 64 -8.43 15.59 11.24
N VAL A 65 -9.67 15.95 10.88
CA VAL A 65 -10.80 15.00 10.88
C VAL A 65 -11.47 14.98 9.52
N CYS A 66 -11.49 13.83 8.87
CA CYS A 66 -12.24 13.58 7.65
C CYS A 66 -13.50 12.77 7.96
N GLU A 67 -14.67 13.36 7.71
CA GLU A 67 -15.97 12.82 8.10
C GLU A 67 -16.46 11.69 7.18
N ASN A 68 -15.99 11.67 5.93
CA ASN A 68 -16.38 10.73 4.89
C ASN A 68 -15.16 10.00 4.29
N ASP A 69 -15.41 9.25 3.21
CA ASP A 69 -14.37 8.65 2.39
C ASP A 69 -13.43 9.73 1.83
N VAL A 70 -12.15 9.39 1.75
CA VAL A 70 -11.08 10.21 1.19
C VAL A 70 -10.57 9.49 -0.05
N GLU A 71 -10.69 10.13 -1.20
CA GLU A 71 -10.35 9.56 -2.51
C GLU A 71 -9.36 10.45 -3.26
N ASN A 72 -8.25 9.87 -3.74
CA ASN A 72 -7.21 10.56 -4.52
C ASN A 72 -6.60 11.81 -3.84
N ALA A 73 -6.56 11.84 -2.52
CA ALA A 73 -6.03 12.97 -1.74
C ALA A 73 -4.89 12.54 -0.81
N ILE A 74 -4.08 13.52 -0.42
CA ILE A 74 -3.04 13.39 0.60
C ILE A 74 -3.49 14.18 1.82
N ILE A 75 -3.48 13.55 2.98
CA ILE A 75 -3.64 14.19 4.28
C ILE A 75 -2.27 14.21 4.93
N ASP A 76 -1.77 15.39 5.26
CA ASP A 76 -0.41 15.60 5.75
C ASP A 76 -0.45 16.44 7.03
N GLY A 77 -0.10 15.84 8.16
CA GLY A 77 0.02 16.53 9.45
C GLY A 77 1.16 17.54 9.48
N LYS A 78 2.22 17.27 8.71
CA LYS A 78 3.50 17.99 8.64
C LYS A 78 4.34 17.86 9.89
N GLY A 79 4.16 18.70 10.90
CA GLY A 79 5.07 18.76 12.04
C GLY A 79 4.31 19.04 13.32
N GLY A 80 4.85 18.57 14.44
CA GLY A 80 4.13 18.56 15.70
C GLY A 80 3.39 17.25 15.91
N ASN A 81 2.80 17.10 17.10
CA ASN A 81 2.12 15.86 17.46
C ASN A 81 0.65 15.94 17.04
N ASP A 82 0.32 15.32 15.92
CA ASP A 82 -0.95 15.45 15.24
C ASP A 82 -1.96 14.36 15.62
N ASN A 83 -3.24 14.70 15.52
CA ASN A 83 -4.33 13.75 15.63
C ASN A 83 -5.12 13.72 14.32
N ILE A 84 -4.89 12.69 13.51
CA ILE A 84 -5.50 12.53 12.19
C ILE A 84 -6.51 11.40 12.25
N ARG A 85 -7.77 11.70 11.92
CA ARG A 85 -8.86 10.73 11.92
C ARG A 85 -9.62 10.74 10.60
N VAL A 86 -9.58 9.61 9.89
CA VAL A 86 -10.38 9.36 8.68
C VAL A 86 -11.48 8.37 9.01
N LYS A 87 -12.73 8.85 9.10
CA LYS A 87 -13.88 8.01 9.48
C LYS A 87 -14.34 7.10 8.34
N GLY A 88 -14.25 7.59 7.10
CA GLY A 88 -14.56 6.81 5.90
C GLY A 88 -13.39 5.95 5.43
N MET A 89 -13.52 5.39 4.23
CA MET A 89 -12.47 4.64 3.55
C MET A 89 -11.37 5.57 3.04
N LEU A 90 -10.14 5.07 3.05
CA LEU A 90 -9.00 5.68 2.36
C LEU A 90 -8.84 4.97 1.00
N ILE A 91 -9.17 5.66 -0.08
CA ILE A 91 -9.24 5.11 -1.44
C ILE A 91 -8.23 5.84 -2.32
N ASP A 92 -7.23 5.13 -2.84
CA ASP A 92 -6.20 5.73 -3.69
C ASP A 92 -5.57 7.00 -3.07
N ALA A 93 -5.49 7.03 -1.74
CA ALA A 93 -5.19 8.20 -0.93
C ALA A 93 -4.13 7.90 0.13
N GLN A 94 -3.53 8.96 0.69
CA GLN A 94 -2.43 8.85 1.64
C GLN A 94 -2.73 9.64 2.91
N VAL A 95 -2.31 9.09 4.05
CA VAL A 95 -2.25 9.79 5.33
C VAL A 95 -0.81 9.78 5.81
N LEU A 96 -0.26 10.96 6.09
CA LEU A 96 1.10 11.18 6.58
C LEU A 96 0.97 11.89 7.93
N GLY A 97 1.56 11.33 8.99
CA GLY A 97 1.71 12.00 10.28
C GLY A 97 2.67 13.16 10.14
N GLY A 98 3.94 12.85 9.87
CA GLY A 98 4.97 13.85 9.61
C GLY A 98 6.09 13.77 10.64
N GLU A 99 6.53 14.92 11.17
CA GLU A 99 7.45 14.98 12.31
C GLU A 99 6.68 15.13 13.62
N GLY A 100 6.84 14.23 14.58
CA GLY A 100 6.18 14.31 15.88
C GLY A 100 5.69 12.95 16.33
N ASP A 101 5.19 12.87 17.56
CA ASP A 101 4.50 11.64 18.00
C ASP A 101 3.01 11.75 17.61
N ASP A 102 2.63 11.14 16.49
CA ASP A 102 1.31 11.30 15.87
C ASP A 102 0.33 10.20 16.27
N THR A 103 -0.96 10.51 16.15
CA THR A 103 -2.04 9.53 16.28
C THR A 103 -2.88 9.49 15.01
N LEU A 104 -2.77 8.38 14.26
CA LEU A 104 -3.42 8.17 12.98
C LEU A 104 -4.51 7.10 13.11
N GLN A 105 -5.78 7.51 12.99
CA GLN A 105 -6.94 6.61 13.05
C GLN A 105 -7.65 6.60 11.70
N VAL A 106 -7.39 5.58 10.91
CA VAL A 106 -7.93 5.42 9.57
C VAL A 106 -8.83 4.18 9.54
N ASN A 107 -9.95 4.20 8.82
CA ASN A 107 -10.82 3.03 8.78
C ASN A 107 -10.24 1.92 7.87
N ASN A 108 -10.67 1.84 6.62
CA ASN A 108 -10.22 0.79 5.69
C ASN A 108 -9.33 1.39 4.60
N LEU A 109 -8.19 0.78 4.33
CA LEU A 109 -7.37 1.07 3.16
C LEU A 109 -7.91 0.22 2.00
N TYR A 110 -8.40 0.89 0.95
CA TYR A 110 -9.08 0.24 -0.17
C TYR A 110 -8.61 0.79 -1.53
N PRO A 111 -7.40 0.41 -1.97
CA PRO A 111 -6.86 0.82 -3.26
C PRO A 111 -7.72 0.27 -4.43
N ARG A 112 -7.96 1.10 -5.44
CA ARG A 112 -8.69 0.77 -6.67
C ARG A 112 -7.82 0.93 -7.90
N ASN A 113 -7.27 2.13 -8.11
CA ASN A 113 -6.43 2.47 -9.26
C ASN A 113 -5.04 2.99 -8.84
N GLY A 114 -4.89 3.37 -7.57
CA GLY A 114 -3.66 3.81 -6.94
C GLY A 114 -3.42 3.02 -5.66
N ASN A 115 -2.41 3.44 -4.89
CA ASN A 115 -2.14 2.83 -3.59
C ASN A 115 -2.90 3.58 -2.50
N SER A 116 -3.21 2.89 -1.40
CA SER A 116 -3.70 3.52 -0.18
C SER A 116 -2.68 3.34 0.92
N THR A 117 -2.17 4.44 1.49
CA THR A 117 -1.05 4.39 2.42
C THR A 117 -1.32 5.20 3.69
N VAL A 118 -0.86 4.68 4.82
CA VAL A 118 -0.78 5.40 6.09
C VAL A 118 0.66 5.33 6.57
N ARG A 119 1.26 6.47 6.89
CA ARG A 119 2.66 6.58 7.33
C ARG A 119 2.72 7.42 8.59
N GLY A 120 3.36 6.91 9.64
CA GLY A 120 3.65 7.63 10.87
C GLY A 120 4.60 8.79 10.58
N GLY A 121 5.85 8.48 10.28
CA GLY A 121 6.85 9.46 9.89
C GLY A 121 8.05 9.43 10.82
N LEU A 122 8.43 10.58 11.39
CA LEU A 122 9.46 10.67 12.43
C LEU A 122 8.78 10.81 13.78
N GLY A 123 9.06 9.92 14.72
CA GLY A 123 8.51 9.99 16.08
C GLY A 123 7.94 8.65 16.52
N ASN A 124 7.35 8.59 17.70
CA ASN A 124 6.72 7.35 18.20
C ASN A 124 5.22 7.43 17.92
N ASP A 125 4.80 6.89 16.80
CA ASP A 125 3.47 7.06 16.26
C ASP A 125 2.51 5.99 16.75
N THR A 126 1.23 6.35 16.86
CA THR A 126 0.14 5.42 17.11
C THR A 126 -0.75 5.33 15.89
N ILE A 127 -0.69 4.21 15.18
CA ILE A 127 -1.45 3.97 13.95
C ILE A 127 -2.53 2.92 14.21
N ILE A 128 -3.78 3.26 13.95
CA ILE A 128 -4.93 2.36 14.09
C ILE A 128 -5.67 2.29 12.76
N THR A 129 -5.73 1.09 12.18
CA THR A 129 -6.51 0.81 10.97
C THR A 129 -7.48 -0.35 11.15
N ALA A 130 -8.66 -0.28 10.53
CA ALA A 130 -9.66 -1.34 10.61
C ALA A 130 -9.36 -2.48 9.62
N LEU A 131 -8.91 -2.19 8.40
CA LEU A 131 -8.51 -3.20 7.40
C LEU A 131 -7.38 -2.68 6.51
N VAL A 132 -6.43 -3.56 6.19
CA VAL A 132 -5.33 -3.31 5.24
C VAL A 132 -5.44 -4.33 4.11
N VAL A 133 -6.19 -3.99 3.05
CA VAL A 133 -6.51 -4.93 1.97
C VAL A 133 -6.10 -4.36 0.63
N GLY A 134 -5.02 -4.90 0.05
CA GLY A 134 -4.58 -4.53 -1.28
C GLY A 134 -5.03 -5.52 -2.36
N THR A 135 -4.73 -5.17 -3.60
CA THR A 135 -4.86 -6.06 -4.76
C THR A 135 -3.49 -6.40 -5.32
N ALA A 136 -3.39 -7.38 -6.21
CA ALA A 136 -2.13 -7.68 -6.89
C ALA A 136 -1.57 -6.48 -7.69
N ALA A 137 -2.41 -5.54 -8.12
CA ALA A 137 -1.96 -4.36 -8.86
C ALA A 137 -1.63 -3.18 -7.94
N HIS A 138 -2.27 -3.10 -6.77
CA HIS A 138 -2.26 -1.91 -5.93
C HIS A 138 -2.17 -2.24 -4.44
N GLY A 139 -1.23 -1.60 -3.76
CA GLY A 139 -0.93 -1.85 -2.35
C GLY A 139 -1.85 -1.08 -1.40
N ALA A 140 -2.21 -1.75 -0.31
CA ALA A 140 -2.68 -1.11 0.91
C ALA A 140 -1.57 -1.25 1.94
N ALA A 141 -0.95 -0.15 2.35
CA ALA A 141 0.25 -0.22 3.18
C ALA A 141 0.18 0.69 4.41
N VAL A 142 0.65 0.19 5.54
CA VAL A 142 0.84 0.93 6.78
C VAL A 142 2.32 0.89 7.13
N TYR A 143 2.91 2.05 7.42
CA TYR A 143 4.31 2.21 7.79
C TYR A 143 4.39 2.98 9.12
N GLY A 144 5.12 2.45 10.10
CA GLY A 144 5.55 3.23 11.26
C GLY A 144 6.56 4.30 10.85
N ASP A 145 7.57 3.86 10.09
CA ASP A 145 8.71 4.66 9.59
C ASP A 145 9.85 4.78 10.61
N HIS A 146 9.99 5.86 11.36
CA HIS A 146 11.12 6.02 12.28
C HIS A 146 10.66 6.32 13.70
N GLY A 147 10.99 5.44 14.64
CA GLY A 147 10.70 5.59 16.07
C GLY A 147 10.08 4.31 16.62
N ASN A 148 9.63 4.32 17.87
CA ASN A 148 9.02 3.12 18.47
C ASN A 148 7.51 3.20 18.26
N ASP A 149 7.03 2.64 17.16
CA ASP A 149 5.65 2.81 16.73
C ASP A 149 4.72 1.78 17.35
N THR A 150 3.47 2.18 17.59
CA THR A 150 2.39 1.27 17.95
C THR A 150 1.39 1.18 16.80
N ILE A 151 1.42 0.06 16.09
CA ILE A 151 0.56 -0.19 14.93
C ILE A 151 -0.49 -1.23 15.31
N THR A 152 -1.77 -0.87 15.22
CA THR A 152 -2.90 -1.77 15.41
C THR A 152 -3.75 -1.81 14.15
N THR A 153 -3.76 -2.93 13.45
CA THR A 153 -4.58 -3.13 12.25
C THR A 153 -5.58 -4.26 12.44
N GLY A 154 -6.67 -4.26 11.66
CA GLY A 154 -7.46 -5.48 11.47
C GLY A 154 -6.74 -6.47 10.55
N SER A 155 -7.47 -7.13 9.67
CA SER A 155 -6.86 -8.11 8.78
C SER A 155 -5.95 -7.44 7.74
N VAL A 156 -4.81 -8.08 7.48
CA VAL A 156 -3.81 -7.69 6.47
C VAL A 156 -3.88 -8.72 5.36
N MET A 157 -4.37 -8.32 4.19
CA MET A 157 -4.73 -9.27 3.13
C MET A 157 -4.45 -8.74 1.72
N GLY A 158 -4.32 -9.67 0.78
CA GLY A 158 -4.21 -9.36 -0.65
C GLY A 158 -2.89 -9.83 -1.22
N ALA A 159 -2.93 -10.38 -2.43
CA ALA A 159 -1.75 -10.93 -3.06
C ALA A 159 -0.72 -9.83 -3.37
N PRO A 160 0.58 -10.05 -3.11
CA PRO A 160 1.62 -9.03 -3.25
C PRO A 160 1.88 -8.60 -4.70
N GLY A 161 1.35 -9.34 -5.69
CA GLY A 161 1.44 -8.96 -7.09
C GLY A 161 2.85 -9.03 -7.68
N GLU A 162 3.05 -8.33 -8.80
CA GLU A 162 4.38 -8.22 -9.43
C GLU A 162 5.32 -7.37 -8.55
N TYR A 163 6.55 -7.83 -8.36
CA TYR A 163 7.57 -7.18 -7.52
C TYR A 163 7.18 -6.93 -6.05
N GLU A 164 6.16 -7.62 -5.55
CA GLU A 164 5.69 -7.50 -4.17
C GLU A 164 5.20 -6.09 -3.76
N ARG A 165 4.72 -5.30 -4.73
CA ARG A 165 4.24 -3.92 -4.50
C ARG A 165 2.74 -3.81 -4.22
N GLY A 166 1.98 -4.88 -4.48
CA GLY A 166 0.54 -4.96 -4.23
C GLY A 166 0.21 -5.56 -2.86
N GLY A 167 -1.06 -5.87 -2.63
CA GLY A 167 -1.51 -6.58 -1.43
C GLY A 167 -1.51 -5.72 -0.16
N GLY A 168 -1.92 -6.33 0.94
CA GLY A 168 -1.95 -5.70 2.26
C GLY A 168 -0.60 -5.84 2.95
N GLN A 169 -0.03 -4.73 3.40
CA GLN A 169 1.31 -4.69 3.97
C GLN A 169 1.35 -3.81 5.23
N VAL A 170 2.05 -4.26 6.26
CA VAL A 170 2.32 -3.50 7.48
C VAL A 170 3.80 -3.58 7.77
N PHE A 171 4.43 -2.43 8.02
CA PHE A 171 5.84 -2.29 8.33
C PHE A 171 5.99 -1.43 9.59
N GLY A 172 6.75 -1.90 10.57
CA GLY A 172 7.24 -1.04 11.65
C GLY A 172 8.31 -0.08 11.12
N ASN A 173 9.32 -0.65 10.45
CA ASN A 173 10.53 -0.02 9.94
C ASN A 173 11.60 0.20 11.03
N ASP A 174 12.06 1.41 11.29
CA ASP A 174 13.19 1.64 12.20
C ASP A 174 12.68 1.93 13.61
N GLY A 175 13.09 1.13 14.60
CA GLY A 175 12.76 1.32 16.01
C GLY A 175 12.21 0.04 16.63
N ASN A 176 11.83 0.09 17.91
CA ASN A 176 11.27 -1.07 18.60
C ASN A 176 9.74 -1.02 18.51
N ASP A 177 9.18 -1.66 17.49
CA ASP A 177 7.78 -1.50 17.14
C ASP A 177 6.87 -2.50 17.83
N LEU A 178 5.64 -2.07 18.09
CA LEU A 178 4.56 -2.91 18.58
C LEU A 178 3.47 -3.04 17.53
N ILE A 179 3.46 -4.17 16.83
CA ILE A 179 2.54 -4.43 15.72
C ILE A 179 1.50 -5.46 16.13
N ARG A 180 0.24 -5.02 16.27
CA ARG A 180 -0.92 -5.88 16.49
C ARG A 180 -1.77 -5.93 15.25
N THR A 181 -2.02 -7.12 14.72
CA THR A 181 -2.86 -7.27 13.52
C THR A 181 -3.97 -8.29 13.76
N GLY A 182 -5.00 -8.23 12.93
CA GLY A 182 -6.00 -9.28 12.78
C GLY A 182 -5.39 -10.52 12.11
N ASN A 183 -6.08 -11.05 11.09
CA ASN A 183 -5.55 -12.17 10.33
C ASN A 183 -4.53 -11.65 9.29
N VAL A 184 -3.38 -12.28 9.20
CA VAL A 184 -2.40 -12.07 8.11
C VAL A 184 -2.59 -13.20 7.11
N ASP A 185 -3.26 -12.93 5.98
CA ASP A 185 -3.71 -13.98 5.05
C ASP A 185 -3.77 -13.51 3.60
N LEU A 186 -4.09 -14.41 2.67
CA LEU A 186 -4.25 -14.14 1.24
C LEU A 186 -3.07 -13.38 0.61
N GLY A 187 -1.86 -13.61 1.10
CA GLY A 187 -0.63 -12.93 0.67
C GLY A 187 -0.26 -11.68 1.48
N GLY A 188 -1.00 -11.38 2.55
CA GLY A 188 -0.70 -10.27 3.46
C GLY A 188 0.66 -10.43 4.14
N ARG A 189 1.31 -9.29 4.40
CA ARG A 189 2.68 -9.21 4.92
C ARG A 189 2.74 -8.28 6.12
N VAL A 190 3.41 -8.73 7.17
CA VAL A 190 3.74 -7.92 8.34
C VAL A 190 5.25 -8.04 8.58
N LEU A 191 5.92 -6.90 8.63
CA LEU A 191 7.35 -6.81 8.88
C LEU A 191 7.58 -5.90 10.09
N GLY A 192 8.37 -6.35 11.05
CA GLY A 192 8.84 -5.52 12.15
C GLY A 192 9.75 -4.42 11.59
N GLY A 193 10.94 -4.81 11.17
CA GLY A 193 11.92 -3.90 10.62
C GLY A 193 13.22 -4.00 11.41
N ALA A 194 13.92 -2.89 11.60
CA ALA A 194 15.14 -2.84 12.37
C ALA A 194 14.85 -2.39 13.80
N GLY A 195 15.18 -3.21 14.79
CA GLY A 195 14.94 -2.97 16.21
C GLY A 195 14.33 -4.20 16.87
N ASP A 196 14.08 -4.12 18.17
CA ASP A 196 13.52 -5.23 18.94
C ASP A 196 11.99 -5.19 18.88
N ASP A 197 11.40 -5.83 17.87
CA ASP A 197 9.98 -5.70 17.58
C ASP A 197 9.11 -6.70 18.36
N VAL A 198 7.84 -6.32 18.56
CA VAL A 198 6.80 -7.20 19.11
C VAL A 198 5.66 -7.30 18.12
N ILE A 199 5.51 -8.47 17.51
CA ILE A 199 4.51 -8.75 16.48
C ILE A 199 3.45 -9.72 17.04
N GLU A 200 2.22 -9.24 17.16
CA GLU A 200 1.07 -9.91 17.77
C GLU A 200 -0.15 -10.01 16.81
N PRO A 201 -0.08 -10.85 15.76
CA PRO A 201 -1.22 -11.16 14.90
C PRO A 201 -2.27 -12.04 15.63
N LYS A 202 -3.49 -12.05 15.10
CA LYS A 202 -4.52 -13.01 15.49
C LYS A 202 -4.26 -14.40 14.90
N SER A 203 -3.87 -14.48 13.63
CA SER A 203 -3.50 -15.71 12.91
C SER A 203 -2.68 -15.40 11.66
N VAL A 204 -1.96 -16.41 11.14
CA VAL A 204 -1.16 -16.29 9.91
C VAL A 204 -1.51 -17.43 8.96
N GLY A 205 -1.83 -17.12 7.70
CA GLY A 205 -2.07 -18.12 6.65
C GLY A 205 -3.20 -19.11 6.98
N SER A 206 -4.29 -18.62 7.58
CA SER A 206 -5.47 -19.43 7.93
C SER A 206 -6.13 -20.07 6.71
N GLU A 207 -6.16 -19.37 5.58
CA GLU A 207 -6.84 -19.79 4.36
C GLU A 207 -5.86 -20.04 3.21
N SER A 208 -4.84 -19.19 3.05
CA SER A 208 -3.93 -19.27 1.90
C SER A 208 -2.46 -19.08 2.28
N ALA A 209 -2.03 -17.85 2.52
CA ALA A 209 -0.64 -17.51 2.78
C ALA A 209 -0.59 -16.21 3.55
N GLY A 210 0.31 -16.11 4.50
CA GLY A 210 0.58 -14.88 5.24
C GLY A 210 2.02 -14.91 5.67
N VAL A 211 2.67 -13.76 5.69
CA VAL A 211 4.09 -13.66 6.02
C VAL A 211 4.26 -12.71 7.19
N ILE A 212 5.01 -13.18 8.19
CA ILE A 212 5.53 -12.36 9.26
C ILE A 212 7.04 -12.46 9.26
N LEU A 213 7.71 -11.32 9.21
CA LEU A 213 9.15 -11.19 9.38
C LEU A 213 9.39 -10.24 10.57
N GLY A 214 10.23 -10.62 11.53
CA GLY A 214 10.74 -9.71 12.56
C GLY A 214 11.65 -8.69 11.89
N GLY A 215 12.90 -9.07 11.67
CA GLY A 215 13.86 -8.29 10.90
C GLY A 215 15.22 -8.36 11.59
N PRO A 216 16.07 -7.34 11.49
CA PRO A 216 17.24 -7.23 12.36
C PRO A 216 16.86 -6.75 13.77
N GLY A 217 17.21 -7.51 14.80
CA GLY A 217 16.95 -7.18 16.21
C GLY A 217 16.52 -8.42 17.01
N ASP A 218 16.21 -8.25 18.30
CA ASP A 218 15.75 -9.33 19.17
C ASP A 218 14.21 -9.35 19.22
N ASP A 219 13.61 -9.96 18.20
CA ASP A 219 12.18 -9.89 17.94
C ASP A 219 11.33 -10.87 18.77
N ARG A 220 10.07 -10.50 19.02
CA ARG A 220 9.06 -11.35 19.67
C ARG A 220 7.85 -11.52 18.76
N VAL A 221 7.62 -12.75 18.29
CA VAL A 221 6.43 -13.09 17.49
C VAL A 221 5.51 -14.04 18.25
N ARG A 222 4.28 -13.61 18.55
CA ARG A 222 3.33 -14.39 19.35
C ARG A 222 1.90 -14.07 18.99
N GLY A 223 0.95 -14.82 19.54
CA GLY A 223 -0.46 -14.47 19.40
C GLY A 223 -0.81 -13.32 20.33
N GLN A 224 -1.87 -12.58 20.00
CA GLN A 224 -2.40 -11.52 20.86
C GLN A 224 -2.58 -11.98 22.32
N ASN A 225 -2.37 -11.06 23.26
CA ASN A 225 -2.46 -11.31 24.70
C ASN A 225 -1.50 -12.42 25.18
N ASP A 226 -0.28 -12.45 24.64
CA ASP A 226 0.74 -13.48 24.91
C ASP A 226 0.24 -14.92 24.64
N SER A 227 -0.64 -15.11 23.66
CA SER A 227 -1.12 -16.45 23.29
C SER A 227 -0.17 -17.16 22.33
N VAL A 228 -0.36 -18.47 22.14
CA VAL A 228 0.38 -19.21 21.10
C VAL A 228 -0.23 -18.86 19.74
N LEU A 229 0.57 -18.27 18.85
CA LEU A 229 0.17 -17.98 17.48
C LEU A 229 0.03 -19.27 16.70
N THR A 230 -1.16 -19.49 16.11
CA THR A 230 -1.37 -20.62 15.21
C THR A 230 -1.14 -20.17 13.76
N ILE A 231 -0.16 -20.81 13.11
CA ILE A 231 0.07 -20.67 11.67
C ILE A 231 -0.84 -21.68 10.98
N GLY A 232 -1.80 -21.19 10.20
CA GLY A 232 -2.86 -21.97 9.58
C GLY A 232 -2.37 -23.01 8.56
N PRO A 233 -3.30 -23.83 8.03
CA PRO A 233 -3.00 -24.90 7.06
C PRO A 233 -2.44 -24.39 5.72
N GLY A 234 -2.53 -23.09 5.46
CA GLY A 234 -1.93 -22.45 4.30
C GLY A 234 -0.39 -22.42 4.35
N TYR A 235 0.19 -21.67 3.41
CA TYR A 235 1.62 -21.36 3.31
C TYR A 235 1.98 -20.19 4.24
N GLY A 236 1.55 -20.25 5.50
CA GLY A 236 1.92 -19.24 6.50
C GLY A 236 3.40 -19.31 6.84
N GLN A 237 4.09 -18.18 6.86
CA GLN A 237 5.50 -18.06 7.22
C GLN A 237 5.64 -17.14 8.42
N VAL A 238 6.41 -17.59 9.41
CA VAL A 238 6.93 -16.75 10.49
C VAL A 238 8.44 -16.87 10.50
N ASP A 239 9.13 -15.75 10.40
CA ASP A 239 10.58 -15.68 10.47
C ASP A 239 10.97 -14.58 11.47
N GLY A 240 11.74 -14.91 12.49
CA GLY A 240 12.26 -13.92 13.42
C GLY A 240 13.31 -13.00 12.80
N GLY A 241 13.98 -13.37 11.71
CA GLY A 241 15.04 -12.57 11.12
C GLY A 241 16.39 -12.70 11.84
N ILE A 242 17.24 -11.66 11.74
CA ILE A 242 18.61 -11.66 12.26
C ILE A 242 18.59 -11.17 13.71
N GLY A 243 18.94 -12.05 14.65
CA GLY A 243 19.07 -11.69 16.06
C GLY A 243 18.64 -12.84 16.99
N THR A 244 18.36 -12.52 18.25
CA THR A 244 17.93 -13.47 19.28
C THR A 244 16.41 -13.41 19.43
N ASN A 245 15.69 -14.06 18.51
CA ASN A 245 14.24 -13.92 18.45
C ASN A 245 13.51 -14.98 19.27
N HIS A 246 12.41 -14.59 19.88
CA HIS A 246 11.53 -15.46 20.65
C HIS A 246 10.15 -15.58 19.99
N CYS A 247 9.82 -16.77 19.49
CA CYS A 247 8.53 -16.98 18.82
C CYS A 247 7.66 -17.97 19.59
N LYS A 248 6.48 -17.51 20.03
CA LYS A 248 5.46 -18.35 20.66
C LYS A 248 4.46 -18.82 19.60
N VAL A 249 4.89 -19.75 18.76
CA VAL A 249 4.18 -20.19 17.53
C VAL A 249 3.93 -21.69 17.48
N LYS A 250 2.88 -22.12 16.77
CA LYS A 250 2.65 -23.52 16.41
C LYS A 250 2.08 -23.64 15.01
N HIS A 251 2.43 -24.71 14.33
CA HIS A 251 1.79 -25.10 13.08
C HIS A 251 0.37 -25.64 13.32
N PHE A 252 -0.55 -25.34 12.41
CA PHE A 252 -1.79 -26.08 12.26
C PHE A 252 -1.47 -27.42 11.61
N SER A 253 -1.77 -28.52 12.30
CA SER A 253 -1.52 -29.88 11.82
C SER A 253 -2.83 -30.65 11.70
N THR A 254 -3.12 -31.16 10.50
CA THR A 254 -4.21 -32.12 10.24
C THR A 254 -3.70 -33.56 10.10
N GLY A 255 -2.47 -33.85 10.54
CA GLY A 255 -1.91 -35.20 10.58
C GLY A 255 -0.96 -35.57 9.43
N ASP A 256 -1.17 -35.05 8.22
CA ASP A 256 -0.44 -35.58 7.04
C ASP A 256 0.54 -34.61 6.36
N ARG A 257 0.34 -33.27 6.45
CA ARG A 257 1.26 -32.28 5.85
C ARG A 257 1.24 -30.94 6.59
N ILE A 258 2.41 -30.41 6.91
CA ILE A 258 2.62 -29.02 7.35
C ILE A 258 3.09 -28.22 6.13
N ARG A 259 2.36 -27.16 5.77
CA ARG A 259 2.68 -26.27 4.62
C ARG A 259 3.26 -24.91 5.04
N SER A 260 3.18 -24.62 6.33
CA SER A 260 3.74 -23.43 6.96
C SER A 260 5.21 -23.60 7.34
N SER A 261 5.93 -22.49 7.48
CA SER A 261 7.32 -22.45 7.92
C SER A 261 7.52 -21.56 9.15
N ILE A 262 8.46 -21.96 10.00
CA ILE A 262 8.99 -21.17 11.11
C ILE A 262 10.51 -21.14 10.97
N ALA A 263 11.12 -19.95 11.03
CA ALA A 263 12.56 -19.76 10.93
C ALA A 263 13.06 -18.72 11.94
N ASN A 264 14.35 -18.82 12.30
CA ASN A 264 15.04 -17.89 13.20
C ASN A 264 14.27 -17.58 14.49
N CYS A 265 13.71 -18.61 15.13
CA CYS A 265 12.92 -18.53 16.35
C CYS A 265 13.50 -19.49 17.41
N LEU A 266 13.76 -19.00 18.62
CA LEU A 266 14.25 -19.77 19.77
C LEU A 266 13.12 -20.31 20.66
#